data_AF-S3CLH4-F1
#
_entry.id   AF-S3CLH4-F1
#
_cell.length_a   1.000
_cell.length_b   1.000
_cell.length_c   1.000
_cell.angle_alpha   90.00
_cell.angle_beta   90.00
_cell.angle_gamma   90.00
#
_symmetry.space_group_name_H-M   'P 1'
#
loop_
_entity.id
_entity.type
_entity.pdbx_description
1 polymer ?
#
loop_
_entity_poly.entity_id
_entity_poly.type
_entity_poly.pdbx_seq_one_letter_code
_entity_poly.pdbx_strand_id
1 'polypeptide(L)'
;MNGLSIQSFRRLAIGAAQAARPLSSPASRAILAARTPSRLASTETTSPSSTPATSQTTVAGVTPYAEPPKWGDKPDVPYKRYKKPNPNTYKDGHGEQIWIFEHITEGYTIYSHSPVVRGNRALNQLPYNGKHTKPAKMRKDYWRPMALVQFSEGEAHIGRNIFHKLREFRKMHELSWGYQESELKGVGRRERGQILSHQRANTIADLAAVLGGAGQGTTIWIKGQDDAATEAILAKATVFWANDQDRNVAEKWTSNVMHVAGMPEVDPKWHVKKYQQTRVPTPQDDAPVAEGEAEAPQPAREA
;
A
#
# COMPACT_ATOMS: atom_id res chain seq x y z
N MET A 1 -29.04 -4.12 14.33
CA MET A 1 -27.67 -3.80 14.80
C MET A 1 -27.09 -2.89 13.76
N ASN A 2 -27.27 -1.59 13.96
CA ASN A 2 -27.28 -0.60 12.89
C ASN A 2 -25.87 -0.02 12.73
N GLY A 3 -25.33 -0.17 11.52
CA GLY A 3 -24.08 0.46 11.10
C GLY A 3 -24.21 1.97 11.09
N LEU A 4 -23.18 2.64 11.60
CA LEU A 4 -23.01 4.07 11.51
C LEU A 4 -22.66 4.42 10.05
N SER A 5 -23.69 4.75 9.28
CA SER A 5 -23.58 5.43 8.00
C SER A 5 -23.30 6.91 8.26
N ILE A 6 -22.25 7.42 7.64
CA ILE A 6 -21.87 8.83 7.63
C ILE A 6 -22.95 9.60 6.87
N GLN A 7 -23.80 10.31 7.61
CA GLN A 7 -24.53 11.48 7.13
C GLN A 7 -24.66 12.49 8.26
N SER A 8 -24.11 13.69 8.02
CA SER A 8 -24.76 14.97 8.32
C SER A 8 -25.32 15.19 9.74
N PHE A 9 -24.58 15.89 10.60
CA PHE A 9 -25.17 16.59 11.75
C PHE A 9 -24.92 18.10 11.69
N ARG A 10 -26.02 18.83 11.46
CA ARG A 10 -26.15 20.27 11.72
C ARG A 10 -26.61 20.49 13.17
N ARG A 11 -25.95 21.45 13.83
CA ARG A 11 -26.40 22.40 14.88
C ARG A 11 -27.47 21.98 15.91
N LEU A 12 -27.11 22.15 17.19
CA LEU A 12 -27.78 23.12 18.08
C LEU A 12 -26.85 23.52 19.24
N ALA A 13 -26.96 24.78 19.63
CA ALA A 13 -26.18 25.46 20.66
C ALA A 13 -26.92 25.49 22.00
N ILE A 14 -26.20 25.39 23.12
CA ILE A 14 -26.53 26.03 24.43
C ILE A 14 -25.19 26.36 25.12
N GLY A 15 -25.10 27.57 25.70
CA GLY A 15 -23.87 28.17 26.22
C GLY A 15 -23.65 28.09 27.74
N ALA A 16 -22.77 29.00 28.18
CA ALA A 16 -22.23 29.27 29.53
C ALA A 16 -21.04 28.36 29.93
N ALA A 17 -19.92 28.83 30.52
CA ALA A 17 -19.60 30.09 31.16
C ALA A 17 -18.08 30.41 31.09
N GLN A 18 -17.77 31.69 31.36
CA GLN A 18 -16.45 32.30 31.47
C GLN A 18 -15.62 31.76 32.65
N ALA A 19 -14.28 31.76 32.49
CA ALA A 19 -13.34 32.22 33.52
C ALA A 19 -11.98 32.58 32.88
N ALA A 20 -11.32 33.59 33.43
CA ALA A 20 -10.27 34.38 32.80
C ALA A 20 -8.87 34.14 33.42
N ARG A 21 -7.84 34.18 32.54
CA ARG A 21 -6.47 34.76 32.70
C ARG A 21 -5.48 34.16 33.74
N PRO A 22 -4.15 34.47 33.70
CA PRO A 22 -3.37 35.28 32.74
C PRO A 22 -2.05 34.65 32.20
N LEU A 23 -1.45 35.39 31.27
CA LEU A 23 -0.12 35.27 30.65
C LEU A 23 1.05 35.35 31.65
N SER A 24 2.13 34.62 31.36
CA SER A 24 3.51 35.07 31.64
C SER A 24 4.44 34.62 30.52
N SER A 25 5.39 35.48 30.18
CA SER A 25 6.26 35.50 28.99
C SER A 25 7.74 35.28 29.41
N PRO A 26 8.78 35.43 28.57
CA PRO A 26 9.68 34.32 28.22
C PRO A 26 11.16 34.60 28.58
N ALA A 27 11.98 33.55 28.79
CA ALA A 27 13.44 33.69 28.68
C ALA A 27 14.15 32.32 28.51
N SER A 28 14.62 32.11 27.28
CA SER A 28 16.03 31.76 26.94
C SER A 28 16.65 30.46 27.49
N ARG A 29 16.87 29.47 26.62
CA ARG A 29 18.17 29.13 25.93
C ARG A 29 19.24 28.60 26.88
N ALA A 30 20.06 27.59 26.58
CA ALA A 30 20.21 26.65 25.48
C ALA A 30 21.32 25.68 25.96
N ILE A 31 21.22 24.38 25.72
CA ILE A 31 22.37 23.49 25.81
C ILE A 31 22.47 22.72 24.49
N LEU A 32 23.63 22.89 23.85
CA LEU A 32 24.04 22.28 22.60
C LEU A 32 23.99 20.74 22.69
N ALA A 33 23.45 20.11 21.65
CA ALA A 33 23.84 18.76 21.28
C ALA A 33 24.10 18.74 19.77
N ALA A 34 25.38 18.80 19.42
CA ALA A 34 25.85 18.49 18.08
C ALA A 34 25.54 17.01 17.78
N ARG A 35 24.60 16.75 16.87
CA ARG A 35 24.45 15.45 16.22
C ARG A 35 24.45 15.66 14.72
N THR A 36 25.39 14.98 14.08
CA THR A 36 25.50 14.65 12.65
C THR A 36 24.15 14.68 11.92
N PRO A 37 24.05 15.32 10.73
CA PRO A 37 22.82 15.31 9.96
C PRO A 37 22.59 13.92 9.38
N SER A 38 21.82 13.09 10.10
CA SER A 38 21.04 12.06 9.44
C SER A 38 20.18 12.77 8.42
N ARG A 39 20.29 12.36 7.15
CA ARG A 39 19.51 12.88 6.02
C ARG A 39 18.02 12.60 6.30
N LEU A 40 17.38 13.48 7.06
CA LEU A 40 15.93 13.48 7.25
C LEU A 40 15.35 13.86 5.90
N ALA A 41 14.88 12.87 5.16
CA ALA A 41 14.03 13.13 4.02
C ALA A 41 12.79 13.87 4.55
N SER A 42 12.69 15.17 4.28
CA SER A 42 11.53 15.98 4.64
C SER A 42 10.32 15.43 3.90
N THR A 43 9.23 15.14 4.62
CA THR A 43 7.95 14.73 4.02
C THR A 43 7.03 15.93 3.98
N GLU A 44 6.66 16.38 2.79
CA GLU A 44 5.65 17.41 2.61
C GLU A 44 4.25 16.78 2.67
N THR A 45 3.39 17.32 3.53
CA THR A 45 2.00 16.88 3.63
C THR A 45 1.15 17.78 2.74
N THR A 46 0.34 17.18 1.87
CA THR A 46 -0.59 17.92 1.00
C THR A 46 -1.79 18.40 1.80
N SER A 47 -2.00 19.71 1.85
CA SER A 47 -3.22 20.30 2.42
C SER A 47 -4.42 20.04 1.51
N PRO A 48 -5.63 19.85 2.07
CA PRO A 48 -6.86 19.68 1.28
C PRO A 48 -7.31 21.03 0.70
N SER A 49 -6.60 21.56 -0.30
CA SER A 49 -7.08 22.64 -1.15
C SER A 49 -7.70 22.06 -2.43
N SER A 50 -8.87 22.55 -2.82
CA SER A 50 -9.55 22.14 -4.05
C SER A 50 -8.72 22.49 -5.30
N THR A 51 -8.19 21.45 -5.98
CA THR A 51 -7.60 21.47 -7.34
C THR A 51 -6.37 22.38 -7.54
N PRO A 52 -5.52 22.16 -8.57
CA PRO A 52 -4.28 22.90 -8.73
C PRO A 52 -4.61 24.28 -9.28
N ALA A 53 -4.67 25.27 -8.39
CA ALA A 53 -4.51 26.65 -8.80
C ALA A 53 -3.09 26.78 -9.36
N THR A 54 -2.99 27.20 -10.63
CA THR A 54 -1.81 27.89 -11.15
C THR A 54 -1.62 29.13 -10.28
N SER A 55 -0.90 28.99 -9.18
CA SER A 55 -0.55 30.09 -8.30
C SER A 55 0.90 30.44 -8.56
N GLN A 56 1.09 31.43 -9.41
CA GLN A 56 2.24 32.31 -9.30
C GLN A 56 2.13 32.99 -7.92
N THR A 57 2.92 32.53 -6.96
CA THR A 57 3.11 33.23 -5.70
C THR A 57 4.42 34.01 -5.79
N THR A 58 4.31 35.30 -6.02
CA THR A 58 5.35 36.28 -5.71
C THR A 58 5.48 36.36 -4.19
N VAL A 59 6.53 35.75 -3.64
CA VAL A 59 6.93 35.97 -2.23
C VAL A 59 8.04 37.01 -2.21
N ALA A 60 7.69 38.22 -1.79
CA ALA A 60 8.65 39.25 -1.42
C ALA A 60 9.28 38.88 -0.06
N GLY A 61 10.61 38.96 0.01
CA GLY A 61 11.37 38.80 1.26
C GLY A 61 12.12 37.49 1.38
N VAL A 62 13.09 37.27 0.49
CA VAL A 62 14.08 36.19 0.63
C VAL A 62 15.47 36.82 0.65
N THR A 63 16.22 36.49 1.71
CA THR A 63 17.67 36.71 1.86
C THR A 63 18.41 36.43 0.56
N PRO A 64 19.50 37.14 0.20
CA PRO A 64 20.18 36.93 -1.07
C PRO A 64 20.84 35.56 -1.04
N TYR A 65 20.15 34.54 -1.55
CA TYR A 65 20.75 33.26 -1.87
C TYR A 65 21.78 33.51 -2.97
N ALA A 66 22.99 32.98 -2.76
CA ALA A 66 24.01 32.92 -3.79
C ALA A 66 23.41 32.47 -5.12
N GLU A 67 23.84 33.10 -6.21
CA GLU A 67 23.39 32.79 -7.57
C GLU A 67 23.30 31.28 -7.78
N PRO A 68 22.22 30.76 -8.39
CA PRO A 68 22.16 29.35 -8.73
C PRO A 68 23.39 29.00 -9.57
N PRO A 69 24.05 27.86 -9.30
CA PRO A 69 25.24 27.48 -10.05
C PRO A 69 24.92 27.52 -11.55
N LYS A 70 25.73 28.27 -12.30
CA LYS A 70 25.61 28.37 -13.76
C LYS A 70 25.61 26.95 -14.33
N TRP A 71 24.80 26.73 -15.36
CA TRP A 71 24.50 25.43 -15.97
C TRP A 71 25.74 24.63 -16.48
N GLY A 72 26.97 25.11 -16.30
CA GLY A 72 28.22 24.45 -16.67
C GLY A 72 29.03 23.81 -15.53
N ASP A 73 28.76 24.10 -14.26
CA ASP A 73 29.62 23.68 -13.13
C ASP A 73 29.10 22.44 -12.37
N LYS A 74 28.45 21.50 -13.07
CA LYS A 74 28.07 20.22 -12.44
C LYS A 74 29.30 19.30 -12.42
N PRO A 75 29.71 18.74 -11.27
CA PRO A 75 30.72 17.68 -11.28
C PRO A 75 30.23 16.55 -12.19
N ASP A 76 31.14 15.96 -12.99
CA ASP A 76 30.86 14.79 -13.83
C ASP A 76 30.63 13.56 -12.92
N VAL A 77 29.52 13.56 -12.20
CA VAL A 77 29.00 12.37 -11.54
C VAL A 77 28.43 11.50 -12.65
N PRO A 78 28.96 10.28 -12.87
CA PRO A 78 28.38 9.37 -13.85
C PRO A 78 26.95 9.08 -13.41
N TYR A 79 26.00 9.78 -14.00
CA TYR A 79 24.59 9.50 -13.84
C TYR A 79 24.45 8.04 -14.24
N LYS A 80 24.07 7.16 -13.29
CA LYS A 80 23.79 5.76 -13.58
C LYS A 80 22.75 5.77 -14.70
N ARG A 81 23.21 5.50 -15.93
CA ARG A 81 22.39 5.50 -17.13
C ARG A 81 21.18 4.64 -16.81
N TYR A 82 19.98 5.23 -16.87
CA TYR A 82 18.74 4.52 -16.56
C TYR A 82 18.69 3.28 -17.45
N LYS A 83 18.89 2.09 -16.88
CA LYS A 83 18.77 0.84 -17.61
C LYS A 83 17.29 0.73 -17.96
N LYS A 84 16.97 0.81 -19.26
CA LYS A 84 15.61 0.57 -19.74
C LYS A 84 15.16 -0.78 -19.16
N PRO A 85 14.00 -0.85 -18.47
CA PRO A 85 13.53 -2.11 -17.91
C PRO A 85 13.39 -3.12 -19.05
N ASN A 86 13.93 -4.33 -18.86
CA ASN A 86 13.80 -5.38 -19.86
C ASN A 86 12.31 -5.78 -19.93
N PRO A 87 11.63 -5.63 -21.09
CA PRO A 87 10.23 -5.99 -21.23
C PRO A 87 9.97 -7.48 -20.88
N ASN A 88 10.98 -8.34 -21.07
CA ASN A 88 10.91 -9.78 -20.82
C ASN A 88 11.30 -10.19 -19.38
N THR A 89 11.23 -9.27 -18.41
CA THR A 89 11.54 -9.59 -17.00
C THR A 89 10.42 -10.41 -16.33
N TYR A 90 9.22 -10.38 -16.90
CA TYR A 90 8.02 -10.87 -16.26
C TYR A 90 7.58 -12.18 -16.89
N LYS A 91 6.98 -13.06 -16.07
CA LYS A 91 6.34 -14.26 -16.59
C LYS A 91 5.15 -13.88 -17.44
N ASP A 92 4.82 -14.77 -18.38
CA ASP A 92 3.63 -14.61 -19.20
C ASP A 92 2.36 -14.51 -18.33
N GLY A 93 1.41 -13.67 -18.75
CA GLY A 93 0.21 -13.31 -17.99
C GLY A 93 0.44 -12.47 -16.71
N HIS A 94 1.69 -12.12 -16.36
CA HIS A 94 1.96 -11.36 -15.14
C HIS A 94 1.53 -9.89 -15.26
N GLY A 95 0.43 -9.55 -14.60
CA GLY A 95 -0.12 -8.20 -14.58
C GLY A 95 -1.52 -8.13 -15.18
N GLU A 96 -1.97 -9.16 -15.90
CA GLU A 96 -3.33 -9.21 -16.46
C GLU A 96 -4.39 -9.36 -15.36
N GLN A 97 -3.99 -9.95 -14.23
CA GLN A 97 -4.83 -10.13 -13.06
C GLN A 97 -4.25 -9.42 -11.84
N ILE A 98 -5.13 -8.74 -11.11
CA ILE A 98 -4.84 -8.12 -9.83
C ILE A 98 -5.83 -8.64 -8.80
N TRP A 99 -5.31 -9.34 -7.80
CA TRP A 99 -6.05 -9.85 -6.67
C TRP A 99 -6.01 -8.85 -5.52
N ILE A 100 -7.17 -8.54 -4.97
CA ILE A 100 -7.33 -7.68 -3.80
C ILE A 100 -7.83 -8.54 -2.65
N PHE A 101 -7.09 -8.55 -1.56
CA PHE A 101 -7.43 -9.28 -0.35
C PHE A 101 -7.80 -8.32 0.75
N GLU A 102 -8.76 -8.72 1.57
CA GLU A 102 -9.14 -7.98 2.76
C GLU A 102 -8.99 -8.83 4.02
N HIS A 103 -8.70 -8.14 5.12
CA HIS A 103 -8.77 -8.69 6.45
C HIS A 103 -10.19 -8.50 6.99
N ILE A 104 -10.90 -9.60 7.27
CA ILE A 104 -12.34 -9.60 7.57
C ILE A 104 -12.69 -8.72 8.78
N THR A 105 -11.86 -8.74 9.83
CA THR A 105 -12.14 -8.01 11.09
C THR A 105 -11.62 -6.57 11.08
N GLU A 106 -10.35 -6.37 10.72
CA GLU A 106 -9.66 -5.08 10.86
C GLU A 106 -9.74 -4.21 9.59
N GLY A 107 -10.25 -4.74 8.47
CA GLY A 107 -10.46 -3.99 7.23
C GLY A 107 -9.18 -3.62 6.49
N TYR A 108 -8.04 -4.26 6.80
CA TYR A 108 -6.82 -4.10 6.03
C TYR A 108 -7.01 -4.61 4.59
N THR A 109 -6.41 -3.92 3.63
CA THR A 109 -6.40 -4.35 2.23
C THR A 109 -4.99 -4.60 1.74
N ILE A 110 -4.82 -5.61 0.88
CA ILE A 110 -3.54 -6.01 0.29
C ILE A 110 -3.75 -6.33 -1.19
N TYR A 111 -2.80 -5.89 -2.03
CA TYR A 111 -2.82 -6.17 -3.46
C TYR A 111 -1.80 -7.27 -3.81
N SER A 112 -2.14 -8.13 -4.76
CA SER A 112 -1.24 -9.16 -5.28
C SER A 112 -1.50 -9.42 -6.77
N HIS A 113 -0.47 -9.80 -7.53
CA HIS A 113 -0.63 -10.36 -8.89
C HIS A 113 -0.87 -11.88 -8.88
N SER A 114 -0.89 -12.50 -7.70
CA SER A 114 -1.09 -13.93 -7.54
C SER A 114 -2.32 -14.19 -6.66
N PRO A 115 -3.08 -15.26 -6.94
CA PRO A 115 -4.25 -15.64 -6.13
C PRO A 115 -3.87 -16.09 -4.71
N VAL A 116 -2.61 -16.44 -4.49
CA VAL A 116 -2.09 -16.80 -3.17
C VAL A 116 -1.30 -15.64 -2.59
N VAL A 117 -1.74 -15.16 -1.43
CA VAL A 117 -1.05 -14.10 -0.71
C VAL A 117 0.25 -14.63 -0.11
N ARG A 118 1.37 -13.94 -0.39
CA ARG A 118 2.68 -14.26 0.20
C ARG A 118 2.91 -13.43 1.47
N GLY A 119 2.88 -14.07 2.64
CA GLY A 119 2.89 -13.43 3.95
C GLY A 119 3.89 -12.27 4.10
N ASN A 120 5.19 -12.51 3.92
CA ASN A 120 6.20 -11.47 4.14
C ASN A 120 6.07 -10.28 3.18
N ARG A 121 5.72 -10.51 1.90
CA ARG A 121 5.54 -9.44 0.91
C ARG A 121 4.24 -8.66 1.16
N ALA A 122 3.20 -9.35 1.59
CA ALA A 122 1.91 -8.79 1.92
C ALA A 122 2.00 -7.88 3.15
N LEU A 123 2.66 -8.32 4.23
CA LEU A 123 2.87 -7.52 5.44
C LEU A 123 3.70 -6.26 5.20
N ASN A 124 4.57 -6.23 4.18
CA ASN A 124 5.32 -5.04 3.81
C ASN A 124 4.46 -3.93 3.18
N GLN A 125 3.22 -4.24 2.79
CA GLN A 125 2.28 -3.23 2.33
C GLN A 125 1.69 -2.45 3.52
N LEU A 126 1.50 -3.10 4.67
CA LEU A 126 0.88 -2.49 5.84
C LEU A 126 1.87 -1.56 6.58
N PRO A 127 1.58 -0.25 6.71
CA PRO A 127 2.37 0.67 7.51
C PRO A 127 2.16 0.45 9.01
N TYR A 128 2.97 1.12 9.82
CA TYR A 128 2.81 1.15 11.26
C TYR A 128 1.90 2.31 11.67
N ASN A 129 0.65 2.02 11.99
CA ASN A 129 -0.34 3.01 12.44
C ASN A 129 -0.47 3.07 13.97
N GLY A 130 0.20 2.18 14.70
CA GLY A 130 0.20 2.13 16.16
C GLY A 130 0.57 0.76 16.71
N LYS A 131 0.65 0.67 18.04
CA LYS A 131 0.89 -0.62 18.71
C LYS A 131 -0.28 -1.56 18.42
N HIS A 132 0.02 -2.80 18.03
CA HIS A 132 -0.97 -3.83 17.69
C HIS A 132 -1.89 -3.50 16.50
N THR A 133 -1.53 -2.53 15.64
CA THR A 133 -2.25 -2.35 14.37
C THR A 133 -1.71 -3.34 13.32
N LYS A 134 -0.39 -3.42 13.17
CA LYS A 134 0.19 -4.33 12.18
C LYS A 134 0.22 -5.78 12.71
N PRO A 135 -0.41 -6.75 12.01
CA PRO A 135 -0.34 -8.15 12.42
C PRO A 135 1.09 -8.69 12.29
N ALA A 136 1.52 -9.48 13.27
CA ALA A 136 2.87 -10.06 13.28
C ALA A 136 3.07 -11.15 12.21
N LYS A 137 2.00 -11.90 11.92
CA LYS A 137 1.97 -12.94 10.89
C LYS A 137 0.63 -12.90 10.16
N MET A 138 0.66 -13.27 8.89
CA MET A 138 -0.56 -13.38 8.09
C MET A 138 -1.24 -14.73 8.38
N ARG A 139 -2.42 -14.68 9.00
CA ARG A 139 -3.19 -15.88 9.34
C ARG A 139 -4.27 -16.14 8.28
N LYS A 140 -4.30 -17.35 7.71
CA LYS A 140 -5.16 -17.69 6.56
C LYS A 140 -6.67 -17.48 6.78
N ASP A 141 -7.13 -17.53 8.02
CA ASP A 141 -8.52 -17.42 8.43
C ASP A 141 -9.08 -16.00 8.39
N TYR A 142 -8.23 -14.99 8.55
CA TYR A 142 -8.68 -13.60 8.51
C TYR A 142 -8.62 -12.95 7.13
N TRP A 143 -7.89 -13.55 6.19
CA TRP A 143 -7.65 -12.98 4.88
C TRP A 143 -8.50 -13.69 3.84
N ARG A 144 -9.35 -12.93 3.15
CA ARG A 144 -10.17 -13.44 2.04
C ARG A 144 -9.98 -12.58 0.79
N PRO A 145 -10.14 -13.14 -0.41
CA PRO A 145 -10.23 -12.33 -1.62
C PRO A 145 -11.49 -11.44 -1.54
N MET A 146 -11.32 -10.16 -1.79
CA MET A 146 -12.40 -9.17 -1.89
C MET A 146 -12.82 -8.97 -3.34
N ALA A 147 -11.84 -8.80 -4.22
CA ALA A 147 -12.07 -8.58 -5.64
C ALA A 147 -10.90 -9.09 -6.49
N LEU A 148 -11.20 -9.42 -7.74
CA LEU A 148 -10.23 -9.70 -8.79
C LEU A 148 -10.48 -8.73 -9.94
N VAL A 149 -9.45 -8.02 -10.35
CA VAL A 149 -9.45 -7.19 -11.55
C VAL A 149 -8.76 -7.95 -12.66
N GLN A 150 -9.43 -8.12 -13.78
CA GLN A 150 -8.92 -8.79 -14.98
C GLN A 150 -8.94 -7.83 -16.17
N PHE A 151 -7.80 -7.75 -16.84
CA PHE A 151 -7.64 -7.04 -18.11
C PHE A 151 -7.70 -8.01 -19.29
N SER A 152 -7.77 -7.47 -20.51
CA SER A 152 -7.71 -8.31 -21.70
C SER A 152 -6.31 -8.95 -21.86
N GLU A 153 -6.25 -10.06 -22.61
CA GLU A 153 -5.01 -10.77 -22.87
C GLU A 153 -4.02 -9.84 -23.61
N GLY A 154 -2.77 -9.78 -23.13
CA GLY A 154 -1.74 -8.88 -23.68
C GLY A 154 -1.71 -7.47 -23.05
N GLU A 155 -2.71 -7.08 -22.25
CA GLU A 155 -2.72 -5.80 -21.52
C GLU A 155 -2.02 -5.88 -20.14
N ALA A 156 -1.15 -6.86 -19.93
CA ALA A 156 -0.40 -7.05 -18.68
C ALA A 156 0.38 -5.79 -18.22
N HIS A 157 0.81 -4.95 -19.15
CA HIS A 157 1.47 -3.68 -18.84
C HIS A 157 0.54 -2.66 -18.18
N ILE A 158 -0.73 -2.62 -18.58
CA ILE A 158 -1.76 -1.77 -18.00
C ILE A 158 -2.01 -2.19 -16.55
N GLY A 159 -2.22 -3.49 -16.31
CA GLY A 159 -2.48 -3.96 -14.95
C GLY A 159 -1.28 -3.82 -14.00
N ARG A 160 -0.02 -3.92 -14.47
CA ARG A 160 1.16 -3.59 -13.61
C ARG A 160 1.19 -2.10 -13.22
N ASN A 161 0.86 -1.21 -14.16
CA ASN A 161 0.79 0.22 -13.89
C ASN A 161 -0.34 0.53 -12.89
N ILE A 162 -1.53 -0.03 -13.11
CA ILE A 162 -2.68 0.10 -12.19
C ILE A 162 -2.35 -0.45 -10.81
N PHE A 163 -1.69 -1.61 -10.73
CA PHE A 163 -1.22 -2.18 -9.47
C PHE A 163 -0.28 -1.23 -8.71
N HIS A 164 0.62 -0.56 -9.42
CA HIS A 164 1.45 0.48 -8.81
C HIS A 164 0.62 1.66 -8.31
N LYS A 165 -0.34 2.14 -9.10
CA LYS A 165 -1.22 3.26 -8.71
C LYS A 165 -2.07 2.95 -7.49
N LEU A 166 -2.70 1.78 -7.43
CA LEU A 166 -3.45 1.35 -6.24
C LEU A 166 -2.59 1.34 -4.97
N ARG A 167 -1.33 0.94 -5.09
CA ARG A 167 -0.39 0.96 -3.96
C ARG A 167 0.05 2.36 -3.58
N GLU A 168 0.17 3.28 -4.55
CA GLU A 168 0.42 4.70 -4.30
C GLU A 168 -0.75 5.34 -3.56
N PHE A 169 -1.98 5.16 -4.05
CA PHE A 169 -3.20 5.68 -3.42
C PHE A 169 -3.37 5.17 -2.00
N ARG A 170 -3.26 3.85 -1.77
CA ARG A 170 -3.33 3.28 -0.42
C ARG A 170 -2.31 3.89 0.54
N LYS A 171 -1.07 4.05 0.09
CA LYS A 171 -0.02 4.68 0.91
C LYS A 171 -0.37 6.14 1.23
N MET A 172 -0.98 6.86 0.29
CA MET A 172 -1.44 8.23 0.51
C MET A 172 -2.62 8.29 1.49
N HIS A 173 -3.58 7.37 1.44
CA HIS A 173 -4.68 7.31 2.41
C HIS A 173 -4.20 7.08 3.84
N GLU A 174 -3.11 6.32 4.02
CA GLU A 174 -2.57 6.01 5.34
C GLU A 174 -1.63 7.11 5.89
N LEU A 175 -0.90 7.82 5.01
CA LEU A 175 0.12 8.81 5.43
C LEU A 175 -0.31 10.28 5.26
N SER A 176 -1.15 10.56 4.28
CA SER A 176 -1.50 11.91 3.83
C SER A 176 -3.00 12.14 3.90
N TRP A 177 -3.56 12.04 5.11
CA TRP A 177 -5.00 12.15 5.38
C TRP A 177 -5.46 13.58 5.72
N GLY A 178 -4.88 14.59 5.05
CA GLY A 178 -5.19 16.01 5.29
C GLY A 178 -6.69 16.35 5.19
N TYR A 179 -7.41 15.68 4.29
CA TYR A 179 -8.86 15.82 4.11
C TYR A 179 -9.70 15.33 5.30
N GLN A 180 -9.16 14.43 6.12
CA GLN A 180 -9.79 13.87 7.33
C GLN A 180 -9.14 14.39 8.63
N GLU A 181 -8.27 15.40 8.53
CA GLU A 181 -7.38 15.76 9.64
C GLU A 181 -8.12 16.23 10.88
N SER A 182 -9.15 17.07 10.70
CA SER A 182 -9.98 17.60 11.78
C SER A 182 -10.66 16.49 12.59
N GLU A 183 -11.23 15.50 11.90
CA GLU A 183 -11.93 14.37 12.50
C GLU A 183 -10.96 13.41 13.19
N LEU A 184 -9.88 13.05 12.50
CA LEU A 184 -8.89 12.10 13.03
C LEU A 184 -8.09 12.67 14.19
N LYS A 185 -7.82 13.98 14.22
CA LYS A 185 -7.17 14.61 15.38
C LYS A 185 -8.06 14.64 16.62
N GLY A 186 -9.38 14.66 16.45
CA GLY A 186 -10.36 14.60 17.54
C GLY A 186 -10.40 13.26 18.28
N VAL A 187 -10.02 12.16 17.62
CA VAL A 187 -10.01 10.82 18.22
C VAL A 187 -8.67 10.47 18.88
N GLY A 188 -8.73 9.55 19.86
CA GLY A 188 -7.54 9.05 20.55
C GLY A 188 -6.57 8.31 19.63
N ARG A 189 -5.27 8.29 19.95
CA ARG A 189 -4.22 7.71 19.10
C ARG A 189 -4.47 6.25 18.71
N ARG A 190 -5.00 5.44 19.64
CA ARG A 190 -5.29 4.01 19.40
C ARG A 190 -6.42 3.84 18.39
N GLU A 191 -7.53 4.54 18.62
CA GLU A 191 -8.70 4.53 17.75
C GLU A 191 -8.37 5.09 16.37
N ARG A 192 -7.61 6.19 16.30
CA ARG A 192 -7.07 6.73 15.06
C ARG A 192 -6.30 5.68 14.26
N GLY A 193 -5.45 4.90 14.93
CA GLY A 193 -4.70 3.82 14.29
C GLY A 193 -5.59 2.71 13.73
N GLN A 194 -6.74 2.44 14.36
CA GLN A 194 -7.74 1.49 13.86
C GLN A 194 -8.52 2.06 12.67
N ILE A 195 -8.95 3.32 12.73
CA ILE A 195 -9.64 3.99 11.62
C ILE A 195 -8.73 4.06 10.40
N LEU A 196 -7.47 4.47 10.56
CA LEU A 196 -6.47 4.50 9.48
C LEU A 196 -6.12 3.11 8.94
N SER A 197 -6.39 2.06 9.69
CA SER A 197 -6.18 0.67 9.24
C SER A 197 -7.32 0.15 8.37
N HIS A 198 -8.52 0.68 8.54
CA HIS A 198 -9.73 0.22 7.88
C HIS A 198 -9.86 0.79 6.46
N GLN A 199 -9.04 0.27 5.55
CA GLN A 199 -8.84 0.79 4.19
C GLN A 199 -9.77 0.17 3.13
N ARG A 200 -10.74 -0.67 3.54
CA ARG A 200 -11.66 -1.37 2.63
C ARG A 200 -12.42 -0.42 1.69
N ALA A 201 -13.10 0.58 2.25
CA ALA A 201 -13.89 1.52 1.47
C ALA A 201 -13.02 2.38 0.54
N ASN A 202 -11.90 2.89 1.07
CA ASN A 202 -10.92 3.65 0.28
C ASN A 202 -10.38 2.81 -0.88
N THR A 203 -10.10 1.53 -0.67
CA THR A 203 -9.60 0.62 -1.72
C THR A 203 -10.60 0.47 -2.87
N ILE A 204 -11.90 0.46 -2.58
CA ILE A 204 -12.95 0.38 -3.60
C ILE A 204 -13.05 1.71 -4.37
N ALA A 205 -12.99 2.84 -3.66
CA ALA A 205 -12.96 4.17 -4.27
C ALA A 205 -11.71 4.36 -5.15
N ASP A 206 -10.54 3.93 -4.67
CA ASP A 206 -9.28 3.93 -5.41
C ASP A 206 -9.37 3.09 -6.68
N LEU A 207 -10.02 1.93 -6.58
CA LEU A 207 -10.21 1.06 -7.73
C LEU A 207 -11.05 1.75 -8.81
N ALA A 208 -12.17 2.37 -8.44
CA ALA A 208 -13.00 3.14 -9.35
C ALA A 208 -12.24 4.33 -9.96
N ALA A 209 -11.49 5.08 -9.14
CA ALA A 209 -10.71 6.23 -9.59
C ALA A 209 -9.62 5.83 -10.59
N VAL A 210 -8.81 4.81 -10.25
CA VAL A 210 -7.69 4.36 -11.10
C VAL A 210 -8.20 3.72 -12.39
N LEU A 211 -9.27 2.92 -12.34
CA LEU A 211 -9.90 2.36 -13.54
C LEU A 211 -10.62 3.42 -14.40
N GLY A 212 -10.93 4.58 -13.81
CA GLY A 212 -11.39 5.76 -14.52
C GLY A 212 -10.27 6.67 -15.04
N GLY A 213 -9.01 6.27 -14.91
CA GLY A 213 -7.86 7.02 -15.43
C GLY A 213 -7.18 7.96 -14.44
N ALA A 214 -7.51 7.92 -13.15
CA ALA A 214 -6.82 8.70 -12.13
C ALA A 214 -5.36 8.25 -11.93
N GLY A 215 -4.52 9.18 -11.51
CA GLY A 215 -3.09 8.98 -11.30
C GLY A 215 -2.24 9.47 -12.48
N GLN A 216 -1.20 10.24 -12.18
CA GLN A 216 -0.29 10.73 -13.22
C GLN A 216 0.49 9.56 -13.84
N GLY A 217 0.50 9.49 -15.18
CA GLY A 217 1.19 8.42 -15.91
C GLY A 217 0.47 7.08 -15.91
N THR A 218 -0.85 7.08 -15.68
CA THR A 218 -1.67 5.88 -15.80
C THR A 218 -1.76 5.43 -17.26
N THR A 219 -1.49 4.16 -17.54
CA THR A 219 -1.45 3.60 -18.90
C THR A 219 -2.77 2.98 -19.34
N ILE A 220 -3.87 3.24 -18.61
CA ILE A 220 -5.21 2.74 -18.94
C ILE A 220 -5.82 3.45 -20.15
N TRP A 221 -5.29 4.63 -20.48
CA TRP A 221 -5.65 5.38 -21.68
C TRP A 221 -4.98 4.74 -22.90
N ILE A 222 -5.78 4.06 -23.72
CA ILE A 222 -5.37 3.52 -25.01
C ILE A 222 -5.58 4.63 -26.05
N LYS A 223 -4.52 5.03 -26.74
CA LYS A 223 -4.63 5.92 -27.89
C LYS A 223 -5.19 5.11 -29.06
N GLY A 224 -6.23 5.62 -29.72
CA GLY A 224 -6.71 5.03 -30.97
C GLY A 224 -5.55 4.93 -31.96
N GLN A 225 -5.51 3.82 -32.70
CA GLN A 225 -4.42 3.53 -33.66
C GLN A 225 -4.42 4.48 -34.86
N ASP A 226 -5.50 5.25 -35.04
CA ASP A 226 -5.60 6.30 -36.05
C ASP A 226 -5.19 7.64 -35.41
N ASP A 227 -4.03 8.17 -35.81
CA ASP A 227 -3.43 9.44 -35.37
C ASP A 227 -4.31 10.70 -35.61
N ALA A 228 -5.54 10.52 -36.07
CA ALA A 228 -6.54 11.57 -36.26
C ALA A 228 -7.42 11.72 -35.00
N ALA A 229 -6.90 12.47 -34.01
CA ALA A 229 -7.68 13.15 -32.95
C ALA A 229 -8.84 12.37 -32.30
N THR A 230 -8.77 11.03 -32.26
CA THR A 230 -9.79 10.24 -31.58
C THR A 230 -9.53 10.32 -30.08
N GLU A 231 -10.58 10.66 -29.34
CA GLU A 231 -10.55 10.79 -27.89
C GLU A 231 -9.91 9.54 -27.26
N ALA A 232 -9.03 9.73 -26.28
CA ALA A 232 -8.35 8.61 -25.63
C ALA A 232 -9.39 7.67 -25.00
N ILE A 233 -9.36 6.39 -25.36
CA ILE A 233 -10.33 5.39 -24.90
C ILE A 233 -9.75 4.67 -23.70
N LEU A 234 -10.56 4.42 -22.67
CA LEU A 234 -10.15 3.64 -21.51
C LEU A 234 -10.13 2.14 -21.85
N ALA A 235 -9.07 1.44 -21.43
CA ALA A 235 -8.96 -0.02 -21.52
C ALA A 235 -10.11 -0.70 -20.78
N LYS A 236 -10.62 -1.80 -21.35
CA LYS A 236 -11.71 -2.57 -20.74
C LYS A 236 -11.18 -3.38 -19.56
N ALA A 237 -11.89 -3.34 -18.44
CA ALA A 237 -11.55 -4.09 -17.25
C ALA A 237 -12.77 -4.84 -16.71
N THR A 238 -12.56 -6.07 -16.25
CA THR A 238 -13.59 -6.86 -15.56
C THR A 238 -13.23 -6.95 -14.09
N VAL A 239 -14.15 -6.57 -13.21
CA VAL A 239 -14.00 -6.68 -11.76
C VAL A 239 -14.95 -7.74 -11.25
N PHE A 240 -14.37 -8.84 -10.77
CA PHE A 240 -15.06 -9.91 -10.06
C PHE A 240 -15.12 -9.56 -8.58
N TRP A 241 -16.30 -9.64 -7.99
CA TRP A 241 -16.54 -9.31 -6.58
C TRP A 241 -16.86 -10.55 -5.77
N ALA A 242 -16.21 -10.71 -4.62
CA ALA A 242 -16.61 -11.73 -3.65
C ALA A 242 -17.98 -11.42 -3.02
N ASN A 243 -18.26 -10.13 -2.82
CA ASN A 243 -19.56 -9.62 -2.39
C ASN A 243 -20.02 -8.53 -3.36
N ASP A 244 -21.13 -8.75 -4.06
CA ASP A 244 -21.62 -7.82 -5.09
C ASP A 244 -21.98 -6.44 -4.53
N GLN A 245 -22.34 -6.35 -3.24
CA GLN A 245 -22.67 -5.07 -2.60
C GLN A 245 -21.47 -4.12 -2.47
N ASP A 246 -20.25 -4.65 -2.52
CA ASP A 246 -19.04 -3.84 -2.35
C ASP A 246 -18.86 -2.85 -3.51
N ARG A 247 -19.37 -3.15 -4.71
CA ARG A 247 -19.30 -2.23 -5.86
C ARG A 247 -20.03 -0.91 -5.60
N ASN A 248 -21.01 -0.90 -4.69
CA ASN A 248 -21.84 0.27 -4.39
C ASN A 248 -21.15 1.25 -3.43
N VAL A 249 -19.97 0.91 -2.90
CA VAL A 249 -19.18 1.79 -2.03
C VAL A 249 -18.57 2.95 -2.81
N ALA A 250 -18.24 2.72 -4.08
CA ALA A 250 -17.82 3.79 -4.98
C ALA A 250 -19.05 4.52 -5.53
N GLU A 251 -19.02 5.86 -5.50
CA GLU A 251 -20.14 6.71 -5.95
C GLU A 251 -20.45 6.54 -7.44
N LYS A 252 -19.41 6.33 -8.26
CA LYS A 252 -19.53 6.21 -9.70
C LYS A 252 -18.45 5.29 -10.27
N TRP A 253 -18.84 4.50 -11.26
CA TRP A 253 -17.94 3.71 -12.10
C TRP A 253 -17.93 4.25 -13.52
N THR A 254 -16.80 4.08 -14.20
CA THR A 254 -16.66 4.40 -15.63
C THR A 254 -17.19 3.25 -16.49
N SER A 255 -17.65 3.57 -17.71
CA SER A 255 -18.32 2.60 -18.59
C SER A 255 -17.41 1.50 -19.16
N ASN A 256 -16.09 1.65 -19.04
CA ASN A 256 -15.11 0.62 -19.43
C ASN A 256 -15.02 -0.54 -18.42
N VAL A 257 -15.61 -0.40 -17.23
CA VAL A 257 -15.55 -1.41 -16.16
C VAL A 257 -16.79 -2.28 -16.19
N MET A 258 -16.59 -3.59 -16.33
CA MET A 258 -17.64 -4.60 -16.20
C MET A 258 -17.58 -5.23 -14.81
N HIS A 259 -18.72 -5.40 -14.17
CA HIS A 259 -18.81 -6.03 -12.84
C HIS A 259 -19.41 -7.42 -12.94
N VAL A 260 -18.78 -8.38 -12.27
CA VAL A 260 -19.24 -9.78 -12.20
C VAL A 260 -19.34 -10.18 -10.73
N ALA A 261 -20.48 -10.72 -10.33
CA ALA A 261 -20.68 -11.26 -8.99
C ALA A 261 -20.09 -12.69 -8.92
N GLY A 262 -19.34 -12.96 -7.85
CA GLY A 262 -18.65 -14.24 -7.65
C GLY A 262 -17.20 -14.18 -8.12
N MET A 263 -16.32 -14.79 -7.33
CA MET A 263 -14.91 -14.95 -7.68
C MET A 263 -14.75 -16.17 -8.60
N PRO A 264 -13.92 -16.10 -9.65
CA PRO A 264 -13.63 -17.28 -10.44
C PRO A 264 -12.95 -18.32 -9.56
N GLU A 265 -13.31 -19.59 -9.78
CA GLU A 265 -12.71 -20.70 -9.06
C GLU A 265 -11.22 -20.76 -9.42
N VAL A 266 -10.36 -20.51 -8.43
CA VAL A 266 -8.93 -20.62 -8.64
C VAL A 266 -8.58 -22.09 -8.56
N ASP A 267 -8.14 -22.66 -9.68
CA ASP A 267 -7.67 -24.04 -9.73
C ASP A 267 -6.70 -24.31 -8.56
N PRO A 268 -7.02 -25.28 -7.67
CA PRO A 268 -6.25 -25.49 -6.45
C PRO A 268 -4.80 -25.95 -6.69
N LYS A 269 -4.43 -26.27 -7.93
CA LYS A 269 -3.09 -26.70 -8.37
C LYS A 269 -1.96 -25.70 -8.04
N TRP A 270 -2.29 -24.45 -7.72
CA TRP A 270 -1.34 -23.41 -7.32
C TRP A 270 -1.18 -23.23 -5.79
N HIS A 271 -1.87 -24.03 -4.98
CA HIS A 271 -1.79 -23.96 -3.53
C HIS A 271 -0.43 -24.44 -3.05
N VAL A 272 0.35 -23.48 -2.57
CA VAL A 272 1.46 -23.70 -1.64
C VAL A 272 2.53 -24.65 -2.22
N LYS A 273 3.45 -24.10 -3.02
CA LYS A 273 4.84 -24.57 -2.84
C LYS A 273 5.14 -24.30 -1.38
N LYS A 274 5.08 -25.32 -0.54
CA LYS A 274 5.70 -25.28 0.78
C LYS A 274 7.11 -24.80 0.47
N TYR A 275 7.44 -23.57 0.87
CA TYR A 275 8.83 -23.25 1.08
C TYR A 275 9.24 -24.21 2.19
N GLN A 276 9.65 -25.41 1.82
CA GLN A 276 10.66 -26.10 2.61
C GLN A 276 11.76 -25.06 2.68
N GLN A 277 11.95 -24.47 3.86
CA GLN A 277 13.23 -23.88 4.18
C GLN A 277 14.21 -25.01 3.92
N THR A 278 14.86 -24.98 2.77
CA THR A 278 16.08 -25.74 2.55
C THR A 278 17.00 -25.26 3.65
N ARG A 279 17.06 -26.03 4.73
CA ARG A 279 18.15 -25.91 5.69
C ARG A 279 19.40 -26.00 4.82
N VAL A 280 20.20 -24.96 4.84
CA VAL A 280 21.54 -25.01 4.27
C VAL A 280 22.19 -26.24 4.92
N PRO A 281 22.66 -27.24 4.16
CA PRO A 281 23.35 -28.38 4.74
C PRO A 281 24.58 -27.83 5.45
N THR A 282 24.64 -27.98 6.76
CA THR A 282 25.85 -27.77 7.53
C THR A 282 26.85 -28.83 7.07
N PRO A 283 28.04 -28.45 6.57
CA PRO A 283 29.05 -29.43 6.16
C PRO A 283 29.78 -29.92 7.41
N GLN A 284 29.19 -30.90 8.10
CA GLN A 284 29.80 -31.69 9.16
C GLN A 284 28.82 -32.82 9.46
N ASP A 285 29.00 -33.96 8.78
CA ASP A 285 28.67 -35.32 9.24
C ASP A 285 28.90 -36.30 8.08
N ASP A 286 30.14 -36.32 7.57
CA ASP A 286 30.65 -37.44 6.79
C ASP A 286 31.95 -37.89 7.47
N ALA A 287 31.81 -38.58 8.60
CA ALA A 287 32.87 -39.40 9.17
C ALA A 287 32.33 -40.84 9.24
N PRO A 288 32.99 -41.81 8.57
CA PRO A 288 32.60 -43.21 8.65
C PRO A 288 32.95 -43.75 10.05
N VAL A 289 31.92 -44.18 10.80
CA VAL A 289 32.11 -44.94 12.03
C VAL A 289 32.47 -46.36 11.63
N ALA A 290 33.76 -46.67 11.78
CA ALA A 290 34.31 -48.01 11.71
C ALA A 290 33.90 -48.83 12.95
N GLU A 291 33.93 -50.14 12.74
CA GLU A 291 33.40 -51.25 13.52
C GLU A 291 33.95 -51.40 14.95
N GLY A 292 33.23 -52.16 15.79
CA GLY A 292 33.71 -52.63 17.08
C GLY A 292 32.67 -53.44 17.85
N GLU A 293 32.64 -54.75 17.61
CA GLU A 293 32.00 -55.76 18.45
C GLU A 293 32.46 -55.64 19.92
N ALA A 294 31.51 -55.75 20.85
CA ALA A 294 31.78 -56.16 22.22
C ALA A 294 30.55 -56.89 22.79
N GLU A 295 30.62 -58.21 22.70
CA GLU A 295 29.81 -59.22 23.36
C GLU A 295 29.86 -59.03 24.89
N ALA A 296 28.70 -58.96 25.55
CA ALA A 296 28.58 -58.92 27.01
C ALA A 296 27.85 -60.18 27.51
N PRO A 297 28.38 -60.91 28.52
CA PRO A 297 27.86 -62.21 28.92
C PRO A 297 26.64 -62.12 29.84
N GLN A 298 25.75 -63.10 29.71
CA GLN A 298 24.55 -63.31 30.52
C GLN A 298 24.91 -63.64 31.98
N PRO A 299 24.19 -63.12 32.99
CA PRO A 299 24.35 -63.61 34.36
C PRO A 299 23.59 -64.92 34.57
N ALA A 300 24.32 -65.90 35.10
CA ALA A 300 23.85 -67.21 35.51
C ALA A 300 22.82 -67.14 36.66
N ARG A 301 21.91 -68.11 36.63
CA ARG A 301 21.00 -68.49 37.71
C ARG A 301 21.77 -69.20 38.83
N GLU A 302 21.40 -68.95 40.07
CA GLU A 302 21.38 -69.87 41.22
C GLU A 302 20.52 -69.18 42.30
N ALA A 303 19.35 -69.72 42.65
CA ALA A 303 19.08 -70.71 43.70
C ALA A 303 18.97 -70.06 45.09
#